data_AF-A0AA40SK61-F1
#
_entry.id   AF-A0AA40SK61-F1
#
_cell.length_a   1.000
_cell.length_b   1.000
_cell.length_c   1.000
_cell.angle_alpha   90.00
_cell.angle_beta   90.00
_cell.angle_gamma   90.00
#
_symmetry.space_group_name_H-M   'P 1'
#
loop_
_entity.id
_entity.type
_entity.pdbx_description
1 polymer ?
#
loop_
_entity_poly.entity_id
_entity_poly.type
_entity_poly.pdbx_seq_one_letter_code
_entity_poly.pdbx_strand_id
1 'polypeptide(L)'
;MGAKDAADAAELKKRAERLRECAREARTLARSLGPYLDGAVKKAAPRAGDFRAGNDANAIWQGPFADECTAKLQQRQRTLNGMGGALLADATRWENQADELERQAKEKDKAKAGTGGN
;
A
#
# COMPACT_ATOMS: atom_id res chain seq x y z
N MET A 1 -39.35 -9.96 -12.48
CA MET A 1 -38.31 -9.25 -11.69
C MET A 1 -36.93 -9.92 -11.71
N GLY A 2 -36.80 -11.25 -11.73
CA GLY A 2 -35.50 -11.95 -11.56
C GLY A 2 -34.37 -11.77 -12.60
N ALA A 3 -34.58 -11.07 -13.72
CA ALA A 3 -33.49 -10.72 -14.66
C ALA A 3 -32.69 -9.50 -14.18
N LYS A 4 -33.36 -8.51 -13.56
CA LYS A 4 -32.73 -7.30 -13.03
C LYS A 4 -31.84 -7.61 -11.83
N ASP A 5 -32.29 -8.49 -10.94
CA ASP A 5 -31.55 -8.87 -9.73
C ASP A 5 -30.26 -9.64 -10.04
N ALA A 6 -30.25 -10.46 -11.11
CA ALA A 6 -29.06 -11.16 -11.55
C ALA A 6 -28.03 -10.24 -12.21
N ALA A 7 -28.50 -9.24 -12.98
CA ALA A 7 -27.64 -8.19 -13.52
C ALA A 7 -27.01 -7.35 -12.39
N ASP A 8 -27.78 -7.05 -11.34
CA ASP A 8 -27.28 -6.35 -10.16
C ASP A 8 -26.24 -7.17 -9.40
N ALA A 9 -26.47 -8.47 -9.19
CA ALA A 9 -25.50 -9.35 -8.51
C ALA A 9 -24.19 -9.51 -9.32
N ALA A 10 -24.29 -9.61 -10.64
CA ALA A 10 -23.12 -9.64 -11.52
C ALA A 10 -22.33 -8.33 -11.48
N GLU A 11 -23.01 -7.18 -11.46
CA GLU A 11 -22.35 -5.86 -11.35
C GLU A 11 -21.64 -5.69 -10.00
N LEU A 12 -22.23 -6.16 -8.89
CA LEU A 12 -21.57 -6.18 -7.58
C LEU A 12 -20.28 -7.01 -7.59
N LYS A 13 -20.33 -8.22 -8.17
CA LYS A 13 -19.14 -9.09 -8.33
C LYS A 13 -18.04 -8.41 -9.16
N LYS A 14 -18.42 -7.79 -10.29
CA LYS A 14 -17.47 -7.06 -11.15
C LYS A 14 -16.80 -5.89 -10.42
N ARG A 15 -17.53 -5.16 -9.58
CA ARG A 15 -16.96 -4.08 -8.75
C ARG A 15 -16.02 -4.63 -7.68
N ALA A 16 -16.38 -5.74 -7.04
CA ALA A 16 -15.51 -6.41 -6.08
C ALA A 16 -14.18 -6.85 -6.71
N GLU A 17 -14.22 -7.42 -7.92
CA GLU A 17 -13.02 -7.81 -8.68
C GLU A 17 -12.11 -6.62 -8.97
N ARG A 18 -12.67 -5.51 -9.46
CA ARG A 18 -11.90 -4.28 -9.71
C ARG A 18 -11.22 -3.74 -8.45
N LEU A 19 -11.93 -3.73 -7.32
CA LEU A 19 -11.36 -3.31 -6.04
C LEU A 19 -10.20 -4.22 -5.60
N ARG A 20 -10.30 -5.53 -5.83
CA ARG A 20 -9.21 -6.47 -5.55
C ARG A 20 -8.01 -6.27 -6.45
N GLU A 21 -8.24 -5.93 -7.72
CA GLU A 21 -7.16 -5.57 -8.65
C GLU A 21 -6.45 -4.30 -8.17
N CYS A 22 -7.18 -3.23 -7.87
CA CYS A 22 -6.61 -2.01 -7.30
C CYS A 22 -5.83 -2.29 -6.01
N ALA A 23 -6.33 -3.16 -5.13
CA ALA A 23 -5.64 -3.53 -3.89
C ALA A 23 -4.32 -4.28 -4.16
N ARG A 24 -4.26 -5.13 -5.18
CA ARG A 24 -3.02 -5.83 -5.59
C ARG A 24 -1.99 -4.87 -6.16
N GLU A 25 -2.43 -3.94 -7.00
CA GLU A 25 -1.57 -2.90 -7.57
C GLU A 25 -1.02 -1.97 -6.48
N ALA A 26 -1.87 -1.48 -5.57
CA ALA A 26 -1.45 -0.64 -4.46
C ALA A 26 -0.43 -1.34 -3.55
N ARG A 27 -0.59 -2.64 -3.29
CA ARG A 27 0.44 -3.40 -2.55
C ARG A 27 1.75 -3.52 -3.29
N THR A 28 1.69 -3.74 -4.61
CA THR A 28 2.89 -3.83 -5.45
C THR A 28 3.66 -2.51 -5.41
N LEU A 29 2.96 -1.40 -5.56
CA LEU A 29 3.53 -0.05 -5.46
C LEU A 29 4.04 0.26 -4.06
N ALA A 30 3.30 -0.08 -3.01
CA ALA A 30 3.74 0.15 -1.63
C ALA A 30 5.04 -0.60 -1.30
N ARG A 31 5.18 -1.84 -1.80
CA ARG A 31 6.39 -2.65 -1.61
C ARG A 31 7.61 -2.07 -2.32
N SER A 32 7.44 -1.39 -3.45
CA SER A 32 8.55 -0.72 -4.14
C SER A 32 8.90 0.62 -3.50
N LEU A 33 7.90 1.36 -2.98
CA LEU A 33 8.08 2.68 -2.41
C LEU A 33 8.76 2.68 -1.04
N GLY A 34 8.40 1.74 -0.16
CA GLY A 34 8.93 1.72 1.22
C GLY A 34 10.46 1.71 1.28
N PRO A 35 11.14 0.66 0.79
CA PRO A 35 12.59 0.54 0.92
C PRO A 35 13.38 1.40 -0.08
N TYR A 36 12.73 2.17 -0.96
CA TYR A 36 13.38 2.82 -2.11
C TYR A 36 14.58 3.70 -1.73
N LEU A 37 14.47 4.43 -0.62
CA LEU A 37 15.54 5.31 -0.13
C LEU A 37 16.25 4.78 1.12
N ASP A 38 15.87 3.63 1.67
CA ASP A 38 16.44 3.09 2.91
C ASP A 38 17.95 2.87 2.79
N GLY A 39 18.38 2.28 1.66
CA GLY A 39 19.80 2.06 1.39
C GLY A 39 20.59 3.36 1.22
N ALA A 40 20.01 4.37 0.56
CA ALA A 40 20.65 5.66 0.35
C ALA A 40 20.78 6.42 1.68
N VAL A 41 19.73 6.43 2.50
CA VAL A 41 19.76 7.04 3.84
C VAL A 41 20.75 6.33 4.75
N LYS A 42 20.78 4.99 4.76
CA LYS A 42 21.74 4.23 5.57
C LYS A 42 23.19 4.53 5.21
N LYS A 43 23.49 4.82 3.93
CA LYS A 43 24.84 5.20 3.47
C LYS A 43 25.18 6.66 3.75
N ALA A 44 24.20 7.56 3.78
CA ALA A 44 24.39 8.98 4.06
C ALA A 44 24.38 9.30 5.57
N ALA A 45 23.76 8.46 6.39
CA ALA A 45 23.65 8.61 7.83
C ALA A 45 24.93 8.38 8.67
N PRO A 46 25.97 7.63 8.25
CA PRO A 46 27.16 7.44 9.07
C PRO A 46 27.82 8.81 9.29
N ARG A 47 27.86 9.22 10.54
CA ARG A 47 28.63 10.38 11.02
C ARG A 47 29.85 9.81 11.73
N ALA A 48 30.95 10.56 11.77
CA ALA A 48 32.15 10.24 12.58
C ALA A 48 31.90 10.13 14.11
N GLY A 49 30.64 10.11 14.55
CA GLY A 49 30.17 10.06 15.94
C GLY A 49 29.91 8.65 16.49
N ASP A 50 30.06 7.58 15.70
CA ASP A 50 30.25 6.21 16.23
C ASP A 50 31.67 6.03 16.85
N PHE A 51 32.40 7.15 16.98
CA PHE A 51 33.69 7.48 17.59
C PHE A 51 34.22 6.61 18.75
N ARG A 52 33.37 5.87 19.48
CA ARG A 52 33.82 4.95 20.53
C ARG A 52 34.36 3.61 19.99
N ALA A 53 34.15 3.29 18.70
CA ALA A 53 34.53 2.00 18.11
C ALA A 53 35.78 2.03 17.21
N GLY A 54 36.47 3.17 17.07
CA GLY A 54 37.86 3.22 16.60
C GLY A 54 38.11 2.88 15.12
N ASN A 55 37.17 3.12 14.20
CA ASN A 55 37.37 2.78 12.78
C ASN A 55 36.99 3.91 11.77
N ASP A 56 37.08 5.17 12.18
CA ASP A 56 36.51 6.31 11.41
C ASP A 56 37.56 7.26 10.79
N ALA A 57 38.62 6.71 10.18
CA ALA A 57 39.48 7.51 9.30
C ALA A 57 38.86 7.76 7.90
N ASN A 58 37.66 7.22 7.59
CA ASN A 58 37.15 7.09 6.22
C ASN A 58 35.74 7.67 5.93
N ALA A 59 35.10 8.40 6.86
CA ALA A 59 33.82 9.05 6.57
C ALA A 59 34.05 10.31 5.71
N ILE A 60 34.07 10.16 4.38
CA ILE A 60 34.30 11.26 3.41
C ILE A 60 33.09 12.21 3.33
N TRP A 61 31.90 11.77 3.78
CA TRP A 61 30.63 12.51 3.70
C TRP A 61 30.31 13.23 5.02
N GLN A 62 30.87 14.43 5.23
CA GLN A 62 30.70 15.24 6.43
C GLN A 62 30.60 16.74 6.12
N GLY A 63 30.18 17.54 7.11
CA GLY A 63 30.08 19.00 7.02
C GLY A 63 28.66 19.52 6.73
N PRO A 64 28.44 20.85 6.79
CA PRO A 64 27.09 21.44 6.72
C PRO A 64 26.28 21.03 5.48
N PHE A 65 26.94 20.94 4.33
CA PHE A 65 26.30 20.49 3.10
C PHE A 65 25.87 19.01 3.16
N ALA A 66 26.73 18.15 3.72
CA ALA A 66 26.41 16.74 3.91
C ALA A 66 25.22 16.56 4.87
N ASP A 67 25.16 17.37 5.93
CA ASP A 67 24.04 17.38 6.88
C ASP A 67 22.73 17.81 6.22
N GLU A 68 22.72 18.90 5.47
CA GLU A 68 21.52 19.35 4.74
C GLU A 68 21.03 18.33 3.72
N CYS A 69 21.94 17.75 2.93
CA CYS A 69 21.62 16.73 1.94
C CYS A 69 21.07 15.47 2.61
N THR A 70 21.67 15.03 3.72
CA THR A 70 21.21 13.87 4.49
C THR A 70 19.84 14.13 5.11
N ALA A 71 19.59 15.32 5.64
CA ALA A 71 18.27 15.72 6.16
C ALA A 71 17.19 15.70 5.07
N LYS A 72 17.48 16.27 3.88
CA LYS A 72 16.57 16.23 2.72
C LYS A 72 16.29 14.79 2.27
N LEU A 73 17.31 13.94 2.25
CA LEU A 73 17.18 12.53 1.88
C LEU A 73 16.29 11.76 2.89
N GLN A 74 16.51 11.96 4.19
CA GLN A 74 15.68 11.40 5.26
C GLN A 74 14.23 11.89 5.20
N GLN A 75 14.01 13.16 4.85
CA GLN A 75 12.68 13.71 4.65
C GLN A 75 11.96 13.00 3.50
N ARG A 76 12.63 12.86 2.35
CA ARG A 76 12.08 12.13 1.19
C ARG A 76 11.80 10.67 1.49
N GLN A 77 12.69 10.00 2.21
CA GLN A 77 12.47 8.61 2.67
C GLN A 77 11.22 8.51 3.52
N ARG A 78 11.04 9.40 4.50
CA ARG A 78 9.82 9.46 5.33
C ARG A 78 8.57 9.68 4.50
N THR A 79 8.61 10.56 3.50
CA THR A 79 7.49 10.78 2.58
C THR A 79 7.15 9.52 1.79
N LEU A 80 8.14 8.83 1.20
CA LEU A 80 7.90 7.60 0.44
C LEU A 80 7.36 6.47 1.32
N ASN A 81 7.90 6.31 2.54
CA ASN A 81 7.38 5.38 3.52
C ASN A 81 5.93 5.70 3.91
N GLY A 82 5.60 6.98 4.09
CA GLY A 82 4.23 7.43 4.35
C GLY A 82 3.28 7.11 3.19
N MET A 83 3.70 7.36 1.95
CA MET A 83 2.92 7.00 0.75
C MET A 83 2.70 5.49 0.64
N GLY A 84 3.73 4.68 0.89
CA GLY A 84 3.63 3.23 0.93
C GLY A 84 2.64 2.75 2.01
N GLY A 85 2.72 3.32 3.21
CA GLY A 85 1.76 3.04 4.29
C GLY A 85 0.32 3.41 3.94
N ALA A 86 0.10 4.57 3.32
CA ALA A 86 -1.22 4.99 2.85
C ALA A 86 -1.80 4.03 1.81
N LEU A 87 -0.99 3.62 0.81
CA LEU A 87 -1.40 2.64 -0.20
C LEU A 87 -1.76 1.28 0.42
N LEU A 88 -1.04 0.81 1.45
CA LEU A 88 -1.39 -0.42 2.16
C LEU A 88 -2.72 -0.30 2.92
N ALA A 89 -2.96 0.85 3.54
CA ALA A 89 -4.23 1.12 4.22
C ALA A 89 -5.40 1.15 3.22
N ASP A 90 -5.22 1.77 2.06
CA ASP A 90 -6.23 1.83 1.01
C ASP A 90 -6.47 0.46 0.37
N ALA A 91 -5.42 -0.32 0.12
CA ALA A 91 -5.56 -1.71 -0.35
C ALA A 91 -6.41 -2.55 0.61
N THR A 92 -6.19 -2.41 1.92
CA THR A 92 -6.98 -3.11 2.94
C THR A 92 -8.43 -2.65 2.94
N ARG A 93 -8.68 -1.34 2.78
CA ARG A 93 -10.04 -0.81 2.66
C ARG A 93 -10.78 -1.33 1.43
N TRP A 94 -10.12 -1.37 0.28
CA TRP A 94 -10.72 -1.88 -0.96
C TRP A 94 -11.05 -3.36 -0.90
N GLU A 95 -10.22 -4.17 -0.23
CA GLU A 95 -10.54 -5.58 -0.01
C GLU A 95 -11.77 -5.79 0.87
N ASN A 96 -11.84 -5.08 2.00
CA ASN A 96 -13.02 -5.15 2.87
C ASN A 96 -14.29 -4.74 2.12
N GLN A 97 -14.21 -3.72 1.26
CA GLN A 97 -15.33 -3.32 0.40
C GLN A 97 -15.65 -4.38 -0.65
N ALA A 98 -14.65 -5.02 -1.26
CA ALA A 98 -14.87 -6.09 -2.22
C ALA A 98 -15.58 -7.29 -1.58
N ASP A 99 -15.18 -7.66 -0.36
CA ASP A 99 -15.79 -8.77 0.38
C ASP A 99 -17.25 -8.47 0.74
N GLU A 100 -17.55 -7.23 1.13
CA GLU A 100 -18.92 -6.78 1.39
C GLU A 100 -19.79 -6.79 0.12
N LEU A 101 -19.26 -6.32 -1.01
CA LEU A 101 -19.96 -6.38 -2.30
C LEU A 101 -20.24 -7.84 -2.71
N GLU A 102 -19.29 -8.75 -2.47
CA GLU A 102 -19.48 -10.16 -2.76
C GLU A 102 -20.53 -10.82 -1.84
N ARG A 103 -20.58 -10.43 -0.56
CA ARG A 103 -21.64 -10.85 0.37
C ARG A 103 -23.02 -10.40 -0.13
N GLN A 104 -23.16 -9.13 -0.52
CA GLN A 104 -24.41 -8.61 -1.07
C GLN A 104 -24.83 -9.33 -2.35
N ALA A 105 -23.88 -9.63 -3.24
CA ALA A 105 -24.15 -10.40 -4.46
C ALA A 105 -24.67 -11.80 -4.13
N LYS A 106 -24.05 -12.50 -3.17
CA LYS A 106 -24.49 -13.83 -2.69
C LYS A 106 -25.89 -13.79 -2.10
N GLU A 107 -26.23 -12.74 -1.35
CA GLU A 107 -27.58 -12.56 -0.78
C GLU A 107 -28.64 -12.36 -1.86
N LYS A 108 -28.33 -11.55 -2.89
CA LYS A 108 -29.22 -11.39 -4.04
C LYS A 108 -29.43 -12.68 -4.83
N ASP A 109 -28.35 -13.43 -5.07
CA ASP A 109 -28.43 -14.73 -5.74
C ASP A 109 -29.32 -15.72 -4.96
N LYS A 110 -29.18 -15.78 -3.62
CA LYS A 110 -30.02 -16.61 -2.75
C LYS A 110 -31.49 -16.19 -2.77
N ALA A 111 -31.76 -14.88 -2.67
CA ALA A 111 -33.13 -14.36 -2.71
C ALA A 111 -33.84 -14.72 -4.01
N LYS A 112 -33.13 -14.68 -5.15
CA LYS A 112 -33.66 -15.11 -6.45
C LYS A 112 -33.99 -16.60 -6.48
N ALA A 113 -33.16 -17.46 -5.89
CA ALA A 113 -33.40 -18.91 -5.85
C ALA A 113 -34.63 -19.29 -5.02
N GLY A 114 -34.93 -18.56 -3.94
CA GLY A 114 -36.10 -18.80 -3.09
C GLY A 114 -37.45 -18.40 -3.71
N THR A 115 -37.47 -17.40 -4.60
CA THR A 115 -38.71 -16.89 -5.23
C THR A 115 -39.18 -17.74 -6.43
N GLY A 116 -38.37 -18.69 -6.91
CA GLY A 116 -38.68 -19.54 -8.08
C GLY A 116 -39.41 -20.85 -7.79
N GLY A 117 -39.66 -21.17 -6.51
CA GLY A 117 -40.35 -22.39 -6.10
C GLY A 117 -41.69 -22.08 -5.46
N ASN A 118 -42.72 -21.81 -6.26
CA ASN A 118 -44.13 -21.95 -5.86
C ASN A 118 -45.03 -22.05 -7.09
#